data_AF-A0A7Z8QE23-F1
#
_entry.id   AF-A0A7Z8QE23-F1
#
_cell.length_a   1.000
_cell.length_b   1.000
_cell.length_c   1.000
_cell.angle_alpha   90.00
_cell.angle_beta   90.00
_cell.angle_gamma   90.00
#
_symmetry.space_group_name_H-M   'P 1'
#
loop_
_entity.id
_entity.type
_entity.pdbx_description
1 polymer ?
#
loop_
_entity_poly.entity_id
_entity_poly.type
_entity_poly.pdbx_seq_one_letter_code
_entity_poly.pdbx_strand_id
1 'polypeptide(L)'
;LEQLIIKKIDQSIGDTPALLLSGSVDLNEKYTIVKQRQEGDILWLKLTPKNTDSSFKYILVGLKGDMLYGMELSDNFGQLTQIIFSDVTMPKSLAPDLFEFIVPEGTDVFEG
;
A
#
# COMPACT_ATOMS: atom_id res chain seq x y z
N LEU A 1 9.99 23.21 11.87
CA LEU A 1 9.07 23.39 10.73
C LEU A 1 8.36 22.07 10.55
N GLU A 2 7.07 22.05 10.91
CA GLU A 2 6.18 20.90 10.73
C GLU A 2 5.23 21.25 9.58
N GLN A 3 5.08 20.33 8.63
CA GLN A 3 4.32 20.56 7.41
C GLN A 3 3.21 19.53 7.25
N LEU A 4 1.99 20.00 6.96
CA LEU A 4 0.86 19.19 6.53
C LEU A 4 0.55 19.48 5.06
N ILE A 5 0.39 18.42 4.27
CA ILE A 5 -0.06 18.51 2.88
C ILE A 5 -1.40 17.80 2.77
N ILE A 6 -2.43 18.54 2.38
CA ILE A 6 -3.77 18.02 2.13
C ILE A 6 -3.88 17.74 0.64
N LYS A 7 -4.12 16.47 0.29
CA LYS A 7 -4.38 16.02 -1.08
C LYS A 7 -5.71 15.30 -1.15
N LYS A 8 -6.45 15.52 -2.23
CA LYS A 8 -7.62 14.70 -2.53
C LYS A 8 -7.15 13.28 -2.79
N ILE A 9 -7.91 12.30 -2.31
CA ILE A 9 -7.80 10.92 -2.77
C ILE A 9 -8.37 10.90 -4.20
N ASP A 10 -7.55 11.33 -5.15
CA ASP A 10 -7.78 11.14 -6.57
C ASP A 10 -6.90 9.99 -7.08
N GLN A 11 -6.83 9.81 -8.40
CA GLN A 11 -6.10 8.71 -9.02
C GLN A 11 -4.59 8.76 -8.78
N SER A 12 -4.01 9.89 -8.33
CA SER A 12 -2.57 10.07 -8.12
C SER A 12 -2.03 9.43 -6.82
N ILE A 13 -2.89 9.13 -5.83
CA ILE A 13 -2.54 8.30 -4.66
C ILE A 13 -2.53 6.79 -5.00
N GLY A 14 -2.92 6.43 -6.24
CA GLY A 14 -2.95 5.07 -6.79
C GLY A 14 -1.63 4.29 -6.70
N ASP A 15 -0.55 4.97 -6.33
CA ASP A 15 0.79 4.45 -6.19
C ASP A 15 1.24 4.32 -4.72
N THR A 16 0.32 4.27 -3.75
CA THR A 16 0.69 3.97 -2.36
C THR A 16 0.39 2.52 -1.99
N PRO A 17 1.29 1.82 -1.27
CA PRO A 17 1.08 0.41 -0.92
C PRO A 17 -0.11 0.21 0.02
N ALA A 18 -0.41 1.22 0.84
CA ALA A 18 -1.55 1.22 1.75
C ALA A 18 -2.89 1.10 1.01
N LEU A 19 -3.01 1.62 -0.22
CA LEU A 19 -4.22 1.51 -1.03
C LEU A 19 -4.52 0.06 -1.42
N LEU A 20 -3.48 -0.77 -1.61
CA LEU A 20 -3.66 -2.21 -1.82
C LEU A 20 -4.29 -2.89 -0.61
N LEU A 21 -4.03 -2.36 0.59
CA LEU A 21 -4.48 -2.93 1.86
C LEU A 21 -5.84 -2.39 2.32
N SER A 22 -6.25 -1.23 1.82
CA SER A 22 -7.51 -0.60 2.23
C SER A 22 -8.76 -1.26 1.63
N GLY A 23 -8.59 -2.14 0.64
CA GLY A 23 -9.70 -2.83 -0.04
C GLY A 23 -10.62 -1.88 -0.84
N SER A 24 -10.23 -0.62 -1.00
CA SER A 24 -11.06 0.42 -1.62
C SER A 24 -11.04 0.37 -3.15
N VAL A 25 -10.25 -0.54 -3.72
CA VAL A 25 -9.99 -0.65 -5.16
C VAL A 25 -10.06 -2.12 -5.59
N ASP A 26 -10.73 -2.39 -6.70
CA ASP A 26 -10.63 -3.71 -7.33
C ASP A 26 -9.23 -3.90 -7.92
N LEU A 27 -8.45 -4.76 -7.29
CA LEU A 27 -7.07 -5.05 -7.70
C LEU A 27 -7.01 -5.62 -9.12
N ASN A 28 -8.03 -6.35 -9.58
CA ASN A 28 -8.05 -6.91 -10.92
C ASN A 28 -8.25 -5.84 -12.00
N GLU A 29 -8.88 -4.71 -11.68
CA GLU A 29 -8.98 -3.59 -12.62
C GLU A 29 -7.64 -2.89 -12.81
N LYS A 30 -6.84 -2.76 -11.74
CA LYS A 30 -5.60 -1.98 -11.73
C LYS A 30 -4.34 -2.80 -12.02
N TYR A 31 -4.34 -4.08 -11.69
CA TYR A 31 -3.16 -4.93 -11.75
C TYR A 31 -3.41 -6.21 -12.52
N THR A 32 -2.37 -6.69 -13.18
CA THR A 32 -2.24 -8.09 -13.58
C THR A 32 -1.62 -8.84 -12.41
N ILE A 33 -2.35 -9.82 -11.87
CA ILE A 33 -1.96 -10.57 -10.69
C ILE A 33 -1.54 -11.97 -11.12
N VAL A 34 -0.33 -12.38 -10.74
CA VAL A 34 0.18 -13.73 -11.01
C VAL A 34 0.82 -14.33 -9.78
N LYS A 35 0.72 -15.65 -9.61
CA LYS A 35 1.53 -16.38 -8.61
C LYS A 35 2.99 -16.31 -9.05
N GLN A 36 3.85 -15.69 -8.24
CA GLN A 36 5.27 -15.53 -8.55
C GLN A 36 6.08 -16.70 -8.02
N ARG A 37 5.96 -16.98 -6.72
CA ARG A 37 6.71 -18.04 -6.03
C ARG A 37 5.97 -18.50 -4.79
N GLN A 38 6.40 -19.63 -4.24
CA GLN A 38 5.97 -20.13 -2.94
C GLN A 38 7.22 -20.56 -2.17
N GLU A 39 7.37 -20.05 -0.95
CA GLU A 39 8.53 -20.27 -0.09
C GLU A 39 8.03 -20.76 1.26
N GLY A 40 8.12 -22.08 1.49
CA GLY A 40 7.50 -22.72 2.64
C GLY A 40 5.98 -22.52 2.64
N ASP A 41 5.47 -21.87 3.68
CA ASP A 41 4.05 -21.53 3.86
C ASP A 41 3.67 -20.13 3.34
N ILE A 42 4.62 -19.42 2.71
CA ILE A 42 4.39 -18.09 2.14
C ILE A 42 4.10 -18.19 0.65
N LEU A 43 2.93 -17.70 0.24
CA LEU A 43 2.54 -17.50 -1.15
C LEU A 43 2.87 -16.07 -1.57
N TRP A 44 3.73 -15.92 -2.58
CA TRP A 44 4.04 -14.61 -3.16
C TRP A 44 3.26 -14.39 -4.45
N LEU A 45 2.44 -13.33 -4.45
CA LEU A 45 1.70 -12.84 -5.60
C LEU A 45 2.41 -11.61 -6.16
N LYS A 46 2.59 -11.57 -7.48
CA LYS A 46 3.12 -10.39 -8.18
C LYS A 46 1.98 -9.62 -8.80
N LEU A 47 1.88 -8.36 -8.41
CA LEU A 47 0.97 -7.36 -8.93
C LEU A 47 1.76 -6.45 -9.86
N THR A 48 1.44 -6.50 -11.16
CA THR A 48 2.02 -5.60 -12.17
C THR A 48 0.97 -4.57 -12.56
N PRO A 49 1.20 -3.26 -12.40
CA PRO A 49 0.24 -2.24 -12.79
C PRO A 49 -0.13 -2.36 -14.27
N LYS A 50 -1.42 -2.18 -14.59
CA LYS A 50 -1.90 -2.09 -15.97
C LYS A 50 -1.73 -0.68 -16.54
N ASN A 51 -1.69 0.33 -15.67
CA ASN A 51 -1.39 1.70 -16.05
C ASN A 51 0.11 1.87 -16.23
N THR A 52 0.53 2.41 -17.38
CA THR A 52 1.92 2.69 -17.72
C THR A 52 2.50 3.86 -16.95
N ASP A 53 1.66 4.74 -16.40
CA ASP A 53 2.09 5.92 -15.64
C ASP A 53 2.31 5.62 -14.14
N SER A 54 2.21 4.35 -13.71
CA SER A 54 2.47 3.98 -12.33
C SER A 54 3.93 4.18 -11.97
N SER A 55 4.20 4.73 -10.79
CA SER A 55 5.56 4.84 -10.23
C SER A 55 6.19 3.49 -9.87
N PHE A 56 5.39 2.42 -9.79
CA PHE A 56 5.89 1.07 -9.55
C PHE A 56 6.02 0.24 -10.82
N LYS A 57 7.10 -0.53 -10.90
CA LYS A 57 7.28 -1.59 -11.89
C LYS A 57 6.49 -2.84 -11.53
N TYR A 58 6.54 -3.24 -10.26
CA TYR A 58 5.72 -4.32 -9.69
C TYR A 58 5.73 -4.26 -8.17
N ILE A 59 4.73 -4.92 -7.59
CA ILE A 59 4.63 -5.16 -6.15
C ILE A 59 4.54 -6.68 -5.94
N LEU A 60 5.33 -7.22 -5.02
CA LEU A 60 5.12 -8.56 -4.49
C LEU A 60 4.37 -8.48 -3.17
N VAL A 61 3.35 -9.31 -3.01
CA VAL A 61 2.57 -9.47 -1.78
C VAL A 61 2.76 -10.90 -1.30
N GLY A 62 3.34 -11.05 -0.11
CA GLY A 62 3.54 -12.32 0.57
C GLY A 62 2.39 -12.58 1.54
N LEU A 63 1.72 -13.71 1.37
CA LEU A 63 0.61 -14.16 2.20
C LEU A 63 0.98 -15.47 2.92
N LYS A 64 0.73 -15.53 4.22
CA LYS A 64 0.83 -16.73 5.05
C LYS A 64 -0.59 -17.18 5.41
N GLY A 65 -1.14 -18.11 4.63
CA GLY A 65 -2.59 -18.35 4.65
C GLY A 65 -3.35 -17.08 4.24
N ASP A 66 -4.26 -16.63 5.08
CA ASP A 66 -5.05 -15.41 4.85
C ASP A 66 -4.42 -14.13 5.44
N MET A 67 -3.21 -14.23 6.01
CA MET A 67 -2.54 -13.09 6.66
C MET A 67 -1.44 -12.50 5.79
N LEU A 68 -1.33 -11.17 5.81
CA LEU A 68 -0.24 -10.45 5.18
C LEU A 68 1.07 -10.74 5.93
N TYR A 69 2.07 -11.24 5.20
CA TYR A 69 3.39 -11.53 5.73
C TYR A 69 4.42 -10.47 5.35
N GLY A 70 4.44 -10.05 4.08
CA GLY A 70 5.43 -9.11 3.59
C GLY A 70 5.06 -8.51 2.25
N MET A 71 5.76 -7.44 1.89
CA MET A 71 5.66 -6.79 0.59
C MET A 71 7.04 -6.42 0.06
N GLU A 72 7.22 -6.52 -1.26
CA GLU A 72 8.37 -5.95 -1.97
C GLU A 72 7.87 -4.98 -3.03
N LEU A 73 8.42 -3.79 -3.10
CA LEU A 73 8.01 -2.74 -4.02
C LEU A 73 9.19 -2.35 -4.89
N SER A 74 9.09 -2.66 -6.18
CA SER A 74 10.07 -2.25 -7.17
C SER A 74 9.54 -1.04 -7.92
N ASP A 75 10.26 0.07 -7.86
CA ASP A 75 9.94 1.27 -8.64
C ASP A 75 10.59 1.25 -10.04
N ASN A 76 10.31 2.28 -10.84
CA ASN A 76 10.86 2.45 -12.19
C ASN A 76 12.32 2.95 -12.20
N PHE A 77 12.85 3.42 -11.07
CA PHE A 77 14.21 3.94 -10.93
C PHE A 77 15.19 2.90 -10.38
N GLY A 78 14.72 1.69 -10.07
CA GLY A 78 15.51 0.59 -9.55
C GLY A 78 15.56 0.52 -8.02
N GLN A 79 14.77 1.33 -7.32
CA GLN A 79 14.58 1.20 -5.89
C GLN A 79 13.77 -0.05 -5.57
N LEU A 80 14.20 -0.75 -4.52
CA LEU A 80 13.48 -1.87 -3.93
C LEU A 80 13.20 -1.55 -2.45
N THR A 81 11.92 -1.41 -2.11
CA THR A 81 11.49 -1.30 -0.71
C THR A 81 10.96 -2.65 -0.24
N GLN A 82 11.39 -3.10 0.93
CA GLN A 82 10.92 -4.33 1.56
C GLN A 82 10.20 -4.01 2.87
N ILE A 83 9.01 -4.59 3.04
CA ILE A 83 8.17 -4.42 4.23
C ILE A 83 7.87 -5.81 4.77
N ILE A 84 8.19 -6.05 6.04
CA ILE A 84 7.85 -7.30 6.74
C ILE A 84 6.88 -6.95 7.85
N PHE A 85 5.73 -7.63 7.86
CA PHE A 85 4.70 -7.43 8.86
C PHE A 85 4.93 -8.39 10.03
N SER A 86 4.65 -7.88 11.23
CA SER A 86 4.64 -8.65 12.48
C SER A 86 3.42 -8.24 13.28
N ASP A 87 2.95 -9.14 14.15
CA ASP A 87 1.80 -8.91 15.03
C ASP A 87 0.52 -8.42 14.31
N VAL A 88 0.28 -8.95 13.10
CA VAL A 88 -0.88 -8.60 12.28
C VAL A 88 -2.16 -9.05 12.98
N THR A 89 -3.11 -8.13 13.14
CA THR A 89 -4.45 -8.40 13.65
C THR A 89 -5.51 -7.94 12.64
N MET A 90 -6.62 -8.68 12.56
CA MET A 90 -7.76 -8.35 11.71
C MET A 90 -9.02 -8.18 12.57
N PRO A 91 -9.14 -7.05 13.29
CA PRO A 91 -10.31 -6.78 14.11
C PRO A 91 -11.55 -6.57 13.23
N LYS A 92 -12.73 -6.92 13.76
CA LYS A 92 -14.01 -6.75 13.03
C LYS A 92 -14.37 -5.27 12.80
N SER A 93 -13.90 -4.39 13.67
CA SER A 93 -14.09 -2.94 13.59
C SER A 93 -12.90 -2.23 14.21
N LEU A 94 -12.55 -1.08 13.67
CA LEU A 94 -11.58 -0.15 14.23
C LEU A 94 -12.34 1.08 14.76
N ALA A 95 -11.80 1.69 15.81
CA ALA A 95 -12.39 2.91 16.37
C ALA A 95 -12.18 4.07 15.38
N PRO A 96 -13.19 4.90 15.08
CA PRO A 96 -13.09 5.95 14.05
C PRO A 96 -12.01 7.01 14.33
N ASP A 97 -11.76 7.29 15.61
CA ASP A 97 -10.75 8.23 16.10
C ASP A 97 -9.31 7.84 15.73
N LEU A 98 -9.04 6.55 15.44
CA LEU A 98 -7.75 6.11 14.88
C LEU A 98 -7.44 6.72 13.51
N PHE A 99 -8.47 7.21 12.81
CA PHE A 99 -8.35 7.83 11.48
C PHE A 99 -8.55 9.35 11.53
N GLU A 100 -8.72 9.94 12.71
CA GLU A 100 -8.80 11.38 12.90
C GLU A 100 -7.41 11.96 13.16
N PHE A 101 -6.96 12.86 12.30
CA PHE A 101 -5.72 13.60 12.50
C PHE A 101 -6.03 15.01 13.00
N ILE A 102 -5.56 15.35 14.20
CA ILE A 102 -5.65 16.70 14.76
C ILE A 102 -4.34 17.42 14.45
N VAL A 103 -4.42 18.48 13.66
CA VAL A 103 -3.26 19.26 13.24
C VAL A 103 -2.62 19.95 14.46
N PRO A 104 -1.32 19.73 14.75
CA PRO A 104 -0.63 20.44 15.82
C PRO A 104 -0.56 21.95 15.57
N GLU A 105 -0.64 22.74 16.65
CA GLU A 105 -0.52 24.19 16.56
C GLU A 105 0.83 24.61 15.94
N GLY A 106 0.79 25.58 15.03
CA GLY A 106 1.99 26.06 14.33
C GLY A 106 2.45 25.19 13.16
N THR A 107 1.68 24.17 12.78
CA THR A 107 1.92 23.40 11.53
C THR A 107 1.58 24.24 10.31
N ASP A 108 2.50 24.31 9.35
CA ASP A 108 2.23 24.92 8.05
C ASP A 108 1.38 23.98 7.20
N VAL A 109 0.20 24.45 6.77
CA VAL A 109 -0.76 23.65 6.00
C VAL A 109 -0.75 24.08 4.54
N PHE A 110 -0.54 23.12 3.65
CA PHE A 110 -0.55 23.30 2.20
C PHE A 110 -1.64 22.44 1.56
N GLU A 111 -2.31 22.98 0.55
CA GLU A 111 -3.13 22.19 -0.37
C GLU A 111 -2.28 21.81 -1.59
N GLY A 112 -2.36 20.54 -2.00
CA GLY A 112 -1.61 20.02 -3.14
C GLY A 112 -2.42 19.10 -4.04
#